data_AF-A0A5K1DKT1-F1
#
_entry.id   AF-A0A5K1DKT1-F1
#
_cell.length_a   1.000
_cell.length_b   1.000
_cell.length_c   1.000
_cell.angle_alpha   90.00
_cell.angle_beta   90.00
_cell.angle_gamma   90.00
#
_symmetry.space_group_name_H-M   'P 1'
#
loop_
_entity.id
_entity.type
_entity.pdbx_description
1 polymer ?
#
loop_
_entity_poly.entity_id
_entity_poly.type
_entity_poly.pdbx_seq_one_letter_code
_entity_poly.pdbx_strand_id
1 'polypeptide(L)' 'EGGLIKETWMEEDPREAILRYADVAAKDPKFIAPAYAQTQPEPLFAKSDSEEEEEGK' A
#
# COMPACT_ATOMS: atom_id res chain seq x y z
N GLU A 1 -35.17 3.62 16.92
CA GLU A 1 -33.98 4.44 17.21
C GLU A 1 -32.92 4.11 16.17
N GLY A 2 -32.68 5.02 15.21
CA GLY A 2 -31.61 4.86 14.23
C GLY A 2 -30.32 5.34 14.86
N GLY A 3 -29.41 4.41 15.16
CA GLY A 3 -28.10 4.74 15.72
C GLY A 3 -27.31 5.63 14.76
N LEU A 4 -26.71 6.67 15.31
CA LEU A 4 -25.85 7.60 14.60
C LEU A 4 -24.61 6.83 14.12
N ILE A 5 -24.61 6.32 12.89
CA ILE A 5 -23.38 5.84 12.26
C ILE A 5 -22.48 7.05 12.06
N LYS A 6 -21.44 7.14 12.88
CA LYS A 6 -20.41 8.16 12.73
C LYS A 6 -19.62 7.78 11.48
N GLU A 7 -19.67 8.61 10.44
CA GLU A 7 -18.93 8.42 9.19
C GLU A 7 -17.42 8.64 9.44
N THR A 8 -16.71 7.59 9.87
CA THR A 8 -15.29 7.68 10.28
C THR A 8 -14.33 7.86 9.11
N TRP A 9 -14.76 7.60 7.86
CA TRP A 9 -13.93 7.72 6.67
C TRP A 9 -13.52 9.17 6.35
N MET A 10 -14.27 10.17 6.83
CA MET A 10 -13.93 11.59 6.72
C MET A 10 -12.91 12.05 7.78
N GLU A 11 -12.72 11.26 8.85
CA GLU A 11 -11.81 11.59 9.97
C GLU A 11 -10.40 11.03 9.75
N GLU A 12 -10.25 10.04 8.87
CA GLU A 12 -8.95 9.46 8.55
C GLU A 12 -8.27 10.19 7.39
N ASP A 13 -7.01 10.60 7.57
CA ASP A 13 -6.19 11.03 6.44
C ASP A 13 -5.99 9.84 5.48
N PRO A 14 -6.32 10.00 4.19
CA PRO A 14 -6.27 8.90 3.23
C PRO A 14 -4.85 8.35 3.03
N ARG A 15 -3.80 9.18 3.14
CA ARG A 15 -2.42 8.70 3.02
C ARG A 15 -2.04 7.85 4.22
N GLU A 16 -2.40 8.29 5.43
CA GLU A 16 -2.14 7.52 6.64
C GLU A 16 -2.92 6.21 6.65
N ALA A 17 -4.18 6.22 6.22
CA ALA A 17 -4.99 5.01 6.12
C ALA A 17 -4.35 3.99 5.17
N ILE A 18 -3.90 4.42 3.98
CA ILE A 18 -3.20 3.53 3.03
C ILE A 18 -1.97 2.88 3.67
N LEU A 19 -1.17 3.67 4.42
CA LEU A 19 0.04 3.16 5.08
C LEU A 19 -0.29 2.18 6.22
N ARG A 20 -1.32 2.46 7.04
CA ARG A 20 -1.74 1.56 8.14
C ARG A 20 -2.15 0.17 7.64
N TYR A 21 -2.80 0.10 6.47
CA TYR A 21 -3.28 -1.16 5.91
C TYR A 21 -2.29 -1.86 4.97
N ALA A 22 -1.13 -1.25 4.68
CA ALA A 22 -0.12 -1.82 3.79
C ALA A 22 0.34 -3.22 4.25
N ASP A 23 0.67 -3.36 5.54
CA ASP A 23 1.10 -4.64 6.12
C ASP A 23 0.01 -5.71 6.09
N VAL A 24 -1.25 -5.32 6.30
CA VAL A 24 -2.40 -6.23 6.29
C VAL A 24 -2.66 -6.72 4.87
N ALA A 25 -2.61 -5.82 3.88
CA ALA A 25 -2.79 -6.15 2.48
C ALA A 25 -1.70 -7.08 1.94
N ALA A 26 -0.47 -6.95 2.44
CA ALA A 26 0.64 -7.83 2.10
C ALA A 26 0.50 -9.24 2.73
N LYS A 27 -0.01 -9.33 3.97
CA LYS A 27 -0.13 -10.60 4.71
C LYS A 27 -1.36 -11.42 4.32
N ASP A 28 -2.49 -10.77 4.04
CA ASP A 28 -3.77 -11.43 3.69
C ASP A 28 -4.42 -10.74 2.47
N PRO A 29 -3.88 -10.98 1.27
CA PRO A 29 -4.40 -10.36 0.06
C PRO A 29 -5.73 -11.01 -0.35
N LYS A 30 -6.79 -10.21 -0.50
CA LYS A 30 -8.16 -10.73 -0.75
C LYS A 30 -8.63 -10.67 -2.19
N PHE A 31 -8.11 -9.73 -2.98
CA PHE A 31 -8.70 -9.39 -4.28
C PHE A 31 -7.74 -9.66 -5.45
N ILE A 32 -6.69 -8.86 -5.58
CA ILE A 32 -5.83 -8.86 -6.76
C ILE A 32 -4.63 -9.78 -6.59
N ALA A 33 -3.93 -9.66 -5.46
CA ALA A 33 -2.69 -10.41 -5.23
C ALA A 33 -2.84 -11.94 -5.30
N PRO A 34 -3.96 -12.60 -4.90
CA PRO A 34 -4.06 -14.05 -5.01
C PRO A 34 -4.03 -14.56 -6.46
N ALA A 35 -4.68 -13.83 -7.37
CA ALA A 35 -4.80 -14.23 -8.77
C ALA A 35 -3.48 -14.05 -9.54
N TYR A 36 -2.68 -13.06 -9.16
CA TYR A 36 -1.46 -12.68 -9.86
C TYR A 36 -0.17 -13.03 -9.12
N ALA A 37 -0.24 -13.65 -7.93
CA ALA A 37 0.93 -14.00 -7.12
C ALA A 37 2.00 -14.82 -7.88
N GLN A 38 1.56 -15.69 -8.80
CA GLN A 38 2.45 -16.57 -9.58
C GLN A 38 2.91 -15.95 -10.91
N THR A 39 2.15 -15.01 -11.45
CA THR A 39 2.29 -14.53 -12.84
C THR A 39 2.75 -13.08 -12.93
N GLN A 40 2.83 -12.37 -11.80
CA GLN A 40 3.34 -11.01 -11.73
C GLN A 40 4.82 -10.98 -12.14
N PRO A 41 5.21 -10.20 -13.17
CA PRO A 41 6.61 -10.02 -13.52
C PRO A 41 7.34 -9.20 -12.44
N GLU A 42 8.64 -9.42 -12.30
CA GLU A 42 9.47 -8.61 -11.43
C GLU A 42 9.54 -7.16 -11.97
N PRO A 43 9.15 -6.16 -11.17
CA PRO A 43 9.20 -4.77 -11.62
C PRO A 43 10.66 -4.31 -11.72
N LEU A 44 11.04 -3.85 -12.91
CA LEU A 44 12.33 -3.21 -13.16
C LEU A 44 12.18 -1.70 -13.02
N PHE A 45 12.49 -1.17 -11.84
CA PHE A 45 12.50 0.27 -11.61
C PHE A 45 13.78 0.89 -12.15
N ALA A 46 13.67 2.10 -12.70
CA ALA A 46 14.84 2.92 -12.97
C ALA A 46 15.50 3.26 -11.63
N LYS A 47 16.84 3.23 -11.59
CA LYS A 47 17.57 3.79 -10.45
C LYS A 47 17.12 5.24 -10.26
N SER A 48 16.69 5.56 -9.07
CA SER A 48 16.37 6.95 -8.76
C SER A 48 17.67 7.76 -8.78
N ASP A 49 17.61 9.01 -9.24
CA ASP A 49 18.75 9.96 -9.17
C ASP A 49 19.30 10.08 -7.73
N SER A 50 18.48 9.73 -6.73
CA SER A 50 18.83 9.73 -5.31
C SER A 50 19.60 8.49 -4.83
N GLU A 51 19.54 7.36 -5.54
CA GLU A 51 20.28 6.13 -5.16
C GLU A 51 21.76 6.17 -5.61
N GLU A 52 22.10 6.96 -6.64
CA GLU A 52 23.49 7.18 -7.07
C GLU A 52 24.31 7.97 -6.03
N GLU A 53 23.66 8.79 -5.20
CA GLU A 53 24.33 9.57 -4.15
C GLU A 53 24.72 8.73 -2.91
N GLU A 54 24.05 7.60 -2.65
CA GLU A 54 24.37 6.72 -1.51
C GLU A 54 25.48 5.69 -1.80
N GLU A 55 25.57 5.16 -3.03
CA GLU A 55 26.63 4.19 -3.39
C GLU A 55 28.03 4.85 -3.55
N GLY A 56 28.09 6.18 -3.63
CA GLY A 56 29.33 6.95 -3.78
C GLY A 56 29.98 7.43 -2.49
N LYS A 57 29.54 6.95 -1.32
CA LYS A 57 29.99 7.42 0.01
C LYS A 57 30.76 6.37 0.81
#